data_AF-A0A412HYV4-F1
#
_entry.id   AF-A0A412HYV4-F1
#
_cell.length_a   1.000
_cell.length_b   1.000
_cell.length_c   1.000
_cell.angle_alpha   90.00
_cell.angle_beta   90.00
_cell.angle_gamma   90.00
#
_symmetry.space_group_name_H-M   'P 1'
#
loop_
_entity.id
_entity.type
_entity.pdbx_description
1 polymer ?
#
loop_
_entity_poly.entity_id
_entity_poly.type
_entity_poly.pdbx_seq_one_letter_code
_entity_poly.pdbx_strand_id
1 'polypeptide(L)' 'MNEVGIYLSLTKTKMVYVSLSYVVQEFFDEFLDYKVRYVFNYSAKCFIDLDLTFKQNHIAHSDILIYGR' A
#
# COMPACT_ATOMS: atom_id res chain seq x y z
N MET A 1 -10.11 3.55 14.19
CA MET A 1 -9.55 4.32 13.06
C MET A 1 -9.66 3.44 11.83
N ASN A 2 -10.36 3.92 10.78
CA ASN A 2 -10.54 3.15 9.54
C ASN A 2 -9.49 3.48 8.48
N GLU A 3 -8.55 4.37 8.78
CA GLU A 3 -7.46 4.75 7.89
C GLU A 3 -6.11 4.49 8.54
N VAL A 4 -5.10 4.28 7.71
CA VAL A 4 -3.70 4.08 8.11
C VAL A 4 -2.78 4.95 7.25
N GLY A 5 -1.86 5.66 7.90
CA GLY A 5 -0.82 6.41 7.20
C GLY A 5 0.33 5.50 6.77
N ILE A 6 0.67 5.48 5.48
CA ILE A 6 1.74 4.65 4.88
C ILE A 6 2.67 5.50 4.01
N TYR A 7 3.89 5.04 3.76
CA TYR A 7 4.83 5.66 2.83
C TYR A 7 4.86 4.90 1.50
N LEU A 8 4.65 5.61 0.40
CA LEU A 8 4.68 5.06 -0.97
C LEU A 8 6.03 5.33 -1.66
N SER A 9 7.15 5.03 -1.01
CA SER A 9 8.51 5.16 -1.57
C SER A 9 9.57 4.70 -0.56
N LEU A 10 10.71 4.19 -1.06
CA LEU A 10 11.92 3.98 -0.27
C LEU A 10 12.45 5.25 0.39
N THR A 11 12.23 6.42 -0.22
CA THR A 11 12.73 7.72 0.29
C THR A 11 11.91 8.29 1.44
N LYS A 12 10.80 7.64 1.83
CA LYS A 12 9.87 8.09 2.89
C LYS A 12 9.44 9.56 2.81
N THR A 13 9.42 10.14 1.61
CA THR A 13 9.24 11.59 1.44
C THR A 13 7.79 12.06 1.59
N LYS A 14 6.80 11.18 1.42
CA LYS A 14 5.39 11.51 1.55
C LYS A 14 4.60 10.37 2.18
N MET A 15 3.92 10.66 3.28
CA MET A 15 2.92 9.77 3.88
C MET A 15 1.57 9.99 3.20
N VAL A 16 0.85 8.91 2.92
CA VAL A 16 -0.51 8.89 2.38
C VAL A 16 -1.39 8.14 3.36
N TYR A 17 -2.59 8.66 3.61
CA TYR A 17 -3.58 7.98 4.44
C TYR A 17 -4.50 7.18 3.52
N VAL A 18 -4.62 5.89 3.81
CA VAL A 18 -5.45 4.96 3.04
C VAL A 18 -6.48 4.31 3.94
N SER A 19 -7.68 4.08 3.42
CA SER A 19 -8.68 3.31 4.15
C SER A 19 -8.25 1.84 4.26
N LEU A 20 -8.35 1.29 5.46
CA LEU A 20 -8.09 -0.11 5.75
C LEU A 20 -9.05 -1.05 5.00
N SER A 21 -10.25 -0.58 4.63
CA SER A 21 -11.22 -1.37 3.87
C SER A 21 -11.02 -1.34 2.36
N TYR A 22 -10.04 -0.57 1.87
CA TYR A 22 -9.85 -0.37 0.44
C TYR A 22 -9.02 -1.50 -0.15
N VAL A 23 -9.40 -1.97 -1.34
CA VAL A 23 -8.65 -3.02 -2.06
C VAL A 23 -7.35 -2.40 -2.58
N VAL A 24 -6.23 -3.11 -2.41
CA VAL A 24 -4.91 -2.56 -2.74
C VAL A 24 -4.79 -2.24 -4.23
N GLN A 25 -5.28 -3.11 -5.13
CA GLN A 25 -5.26 -2.87 -6.56
C GLN A 25 -6.08 -1.63 -6.95
N GLU A 26 -7.31 -1.49 -6.42
CA GLU A 26 -8.19 -0.35 -6.69
C GLU A 26 -7.53 0.96 -6.27
N PHE A 27 -6.89 0.98 -5.09
CA PHE A 27 -6.12 2.13 -4.63
C PHE A 27 -5.03 2.54 -5.63
N PHE A 28 -4.22 1.59 -6.09
CA PHE A 28 -3.12 1.89 -7.00
C PHE A 28 -3.60 2.26 -8.41
N ASP A 29 -4.70 1.67 -8.87
CA ASP A 29 -5.31 2.01 -10.17
C ASP A 29 -5.93 3.41 -10.17
N GLU A 30 -6.47 3.90 -9.04
CA GLU A 30 -6.94 5.28 -8.90
C GLU A 30 -5.80 6.29 -8.64
N PHE A 31 -4.75 5.86 -7.93
CA PHE A 31 -3.65 6.73 -7.53
C PHE A 31 -2.60 6.94 -8.64
N LEU A 32 -2.50 6.01 -9.61
CA LEU A 32 -1.48 6.01 -10.66
C LEU A 32 -2.09 5.79 -12.04
N ASP A 33 -1.50 6.41 -13.06
CA ASP A 33 -1.88 6.20 -14.47
C ASP A 33 -1.42 4.85 -15.05
N TYR A 34 -1.07 3.87 -14.19
CA TYR A 34 -0.65 2.54 -14.63
C TYR A 34 -0.96 1.44 -13.63
N LYS A 35 -1.17 0.24 -14.17
CA LYS A 35 -1.42 -0.97 -13.39
C LYS A 35 -0.16 -1.46 -12.68
N VAL A 36 -0.19 -1.48 -11.36
CA VAL A 36 0.82 -2.11 -10.50
C VAL A 36 0.68 -3.63 -10.57
N ARG A 37 1.80 -4.37 -10.58
CA ARG A 37 1.81 -5.85 -10.58
C ARG A 37 2.31 -6.47 -9.29
N TYR A 38 3.06 -5.73 -8.49
CA TYR A 38 3.47 -6.17 -7.19
C TYR A 38 3.65 -4.98 -6.25
N VAL A 39 3.41 -5.24 -4.99
CA VAL A 39 3.74 -4.30 -3.91
C VAL A 39 4.46 -5.09 -2.83
N PHE A 40 5.60 -4.58 -2.40
CA PHE A 40 6.41 -5.13 -1.33
C PHE A 40 6.35 -4.20 -0.13
N ASN A 41 5.89 -4.72 1.00
CA ASN A 41 5.97 -4.04 2.28
C ASN A 41 7.40 -4.19 2.84
N TYR A 42 8.19 -3.12 2.74
CA TYR A 42 9.57 -3.11 3.18
C TYR A 42 9.71 -3.19 4.70
N SER A 43 8.71 -2.74 5.46
CA SER A 43 8.71 -2.82 6.93
C SER A 43 8.47 -4.26 7.39
N ALA A 44 7.46 -4.92 6.83
CA ALA A 44 7.09 -6.30 7.18
C ALA A 44 7.89 -7.38 6.43
N LYS A 45 8.67 -6.98 5.41
CA LYS A 45 9.46 -7.87 4.53
C LYS A 45 8.62 -8.93 3.81
N CYS A 46 7.45 -8.54 3.31
CA CYS A 46 6.56 -9.43 2.57
C CYS A 46 5.98 -8.75 1.31
N PHE A 47 5.62 -9.56 0.33
CA PHE A 47 4.72 -9.11 -0.74
C PHE A 47 3.29 -9.06 -0.21
N ILE A 48 2.55 -8.04 -0.64
CA ILE A 48 1.14 -7.90 -0.29
C ILE A 48 0.28 -8.38 -1.45
N ASP A 49 -0.87 -8.94 -1.11
CA ASP A 49 -1.86 -9.40 -2.06
C ASP A 49 -2.67 -8.20 -2.57
N LEU A 50 -2.69 -8.00 -3.88
CA LEU A 50 -3.34 -6.83 -4.51
C LEU A 50 -4.86 -6.95 -4.51
N ASP A 51 -5.40 -8.17 -4.46
CA ASP A 51 -6.84 -8.44 -4.47
C ASP A 51 -7.45 -8.35 -3.07
N LEU A 52 -6.62 -8.22 -2.04
CA LEU A 52 -7.04 -8.05 -0.65
C LEU A 52 -7.05 -6.58 -0.23
N THR A 53 -7.80 -6.29 0.82
CA THR A 53 -7.81 -4.95 1.44
C THR A 53 -6.52 -4.65 2.20
N PHE A 54 -6.23 -3.36 2.46
CA PHE A 54 -5.12 -2.96 3.34
C PHE A 54 -5.23 -3.61 4.74
N LYS A 55 -6.45 -3.81 5.25
CA LYS A 55 -6.70 -4.51 6.53
C LYS A 55 -6.30 -5.98 6.48
N GLN A 56 -6.70 -6.69 5.43
CA GLN A 56 -6.40 -8.11 5.26
C GLN A 56 -4.90 -8.36 5.03
N ASN A 57 -4.21 -7.40 4.40
CA ASN A 57 -2.76 -7.40 4.28
C ASN A 57 -2.01 -6.97 5.56
N HIS A 58 -2.73 -6.74 6.66
CA HIS A 58 -2.16 -6.35 7.96
C HIS A 58 -1.27 -5.10 7.89
N ILE A 59 -1.63 -4.14 7.03
CA ILE A 59 -0.83 -2.93 6.82
C ILE A 59 -0.87 -2.07 8.08
N ALA A 60 0.32 -1.72 8.58
CA ALA A 60 0.51 -0.97 9.80
C ALA A 60 0.83 0.49 9.51
N HIS A 61 0.62 1.34 10.52
CA HIS A 61 0.99 2.74 10.41
C HIS A 61 2.50 2.90 10.23
N SER A 62 2.89 3.78 9.31
CA SER A 62 4.27 4.02 8.88
C SER A 62 4.93 2.87 8.10
N ASP A 63 4.16 1.89 7.62
CA ASP A 63 4.66 0.92 6.66
C ASP A 63 5.14 1.58 5.37
N ILE A 64 6.18 0.99 4.78
CA ILE A 64 6.79 1.47 3.54
C ILE A 64 6.44 0.49 2.44
N LEU A 65 5.61 0.92 1.49
CA LEU A 65 5.21 0.13 0.36
C LEU A 65 6.01 0.53 -0.88
N ILE A 66 6.66 -0.45 -1.49
CA ILE A 66 7.40 -0.33 -2.74
C ILE A 66 6.60 -1.04 -3.82
N TYR A 67 6.26 -0.36 -4.90
CA TYR A 67 5.39 -0.89 -5.94
C TYR A 67 6.05 -0.81 -7.31
N GLY A 68 5.65 -1.71 -8.21
CA GLY A 68 6.22 -1.81 -9.55
C GLY A 68 5.31 -2.55 -10.53
N ARG A 69 5.78 -2.68 -11.77
CA ARG A 69 5.13 -3.43 -12.87
C ARG A 69 5.78 -4.79 -13.08
#